data_AF-A0A2G9FXQ4-F1
#
_entry.id   AF-A0A2G9FXQ4-F1
#
_cell.length_a   1.000
_cell.length_b   1.000
_cell.length_c   1.000
_cell.angle_alpha   90.00
_cell.angle_beta   90.00
_cell.angle_gamma   90.00
#
_symmetry.space_group_name_H-M   'P 1'
#
loop_
_entity.id
_entity.type
_entity.pdbx_description
1 polymer ?
#
loop_
_entity_poly.entity_id
_entity_poly.type
_entity_poly.pdbx_seq_one_letter_code
_entity_poly.pdbx_strand_id
1 'polypeptide(L)'
;MDNVSNPIIIDQEYCPHNLCKIDKPSLIKISNVSVKNIRGTSYSPEVVTFVCSSSKPCENVQIGDIHLTYNGTLGPATIKCANVKPTLFGTQNIQLCAPTPQSNA
;
A
#
# COMPACT_ATOMS: atom_id res chain seq x y z
N MET A 1 12.06 11.51 2.54
CA MET A 1 11.36 11.76 1.26
C MET A 1 10.81 13.18 1.31
N ASP A 2 10.83 13.92 0.20
CA ASP A 2 10.34 15.30 0.14
C ASP A 2 9.46 15.52 -1.09
N ASN A 3 8.19 15.84 -0.84
CA ASN A 3 7.15 16.16 -1.82
C ASN A 3 7.08 15.20 -3.02
N VAL A 4 7.25 13.90 -2.77
CA VAL A 4 7.22 12.86 -3.82
C VAL A 4 5.79 12.47 -4.17
N SER A 5 5.51 12.08 -5.41
CA SER A 5 4.13 11.75 -5.80
C SER A 5 3.58 10.53 -5.08
N ASN A 6 4.36 9.46 -4.93
CA ASN A 6 3.89 8.22 -4.31
C ASN A 6 5.02 7.61 -3.45
N PRO A 7 5.02 7.86 -2.13
CA PRO A 7 6.09 7.43 -1.23
C PRO A 7 6.34 5.92 -1.19
N ILE A 8 5.26 5.10 -1.15
CA ILE A 8 5.35 3.64 -1.02
C ILE A 8 4.35 2.99 -1.99
N ILE A 9 4.84 2.19 -2.94
CA ILE A 9 4.00 1.42 -3.88
C ILE A 9 4.47 -0.04 -3.96
N ILE A 10 3.52 -0.97 -3.78
CA ILE A 10 3.55 -2.34 -4.31
C ILE A 10 2.27 -2.49 -5.13
N ASP A 11 2.41 -2.71 -6.44
CA ASP A 11 1.30 -2.86 -7.36
C ASP A 11 1.52 -4.09 -8.26
N GLN A 12 0.83 -5.18 -7.95
CA GLN A 12 0.81 -6.40 -8.74
C GLN A 12 -0.23 -6.38 -9.86
N GLU A 13 -1.03 -5.32 -9.96
CA GLU A 13 -1.97 -5.06 -11.05
C GLU A 13 -1.43 -4.00 -12.02
N TYR A 14 -0.14 -3.66 -11.89
CA TYR A 14 0.53 -2.68 -12.74
C TYR A 14 0.40 -3.04 -14.22
N CYS A 15 -0.28 -2.18 -14.96
CA CYS A 15 -0.61 -2.37 -16.36
C CYS A 15 -0.35 -1.08 -17.15
N PRO A 16 0.93 -0.75 -17.43
CA PRO A 16 1.24 0.46 -18.17
C PRO A 16 0.62 0.37 -19.57
N HIS A 17 0.00 1.46 -20.01
CA HIS A 17 -0.60 1.59 -21.34
C HIS A 17 -1.75 0.60 -21.66
N ASN A 18 -2.31 -0.09 -20.65
CA ASN A 18 -3.41 -1.04 -20.83
C ASN A 18 -3.12 -2.18 -21.84
N LEU A 19 -1.85 -2.54 -22.02
CA LEU A 19 -1.43 -3.64 -22.92
C LEU A 19 -1.39 -5.01 -22.23
N CYS A 20 -1.78 -5.07 -20.96
CA CYS A 20 -1.88 -6.31 -20.21
C CYS A 20 -3.30 -6.92 -20.31
N LYS A 21 -3.45 -8.17 -19.87
CA LYS A 21 -4.75 -8.81 -19.69
C LYS A 21 -5.29 -8.47 -18.30
N ILE A 22 -6.10 -7.40 -18.22
CA ILE A 22 -6.63 -6.86 -16.95
C ILE A 22 -7.49 -7.89 -16.19
N ASP A 23 -8.11 -8.84 -16.91
CA ASP A 23 -8.87 -9.95 -16.33
C ASP A 23 -8.00 -11.05 -15.71
N LYS A 24 -6.68 -11.01 -15.93
CA LYS A 24 -5.74 -12.02 -15.44
C LYS A 24 -4.88 -11.47 -14.30
N PRO A 25 -5.09 -11.94 -13.06
CA PRO A 25 -4.28 -11.50 -11.95
C PRO A 25 -2.83 -11.97 -12.10
N SER A 26 -1.87 -11.16 -11.61
CA SER A 26 -0.45 -11.51 -11.62
C SER A 26 -0.18 -12.82 -10.91
N LEU A 27 0.69 -13.66 -11.49
CA LEU A 27 1.10 -14.95 -10.91
C LEU A 27 2.38 -14.84 -10.08
N ILE A 28 2.93 -13.63 -9.93
CA ILE A 28 4.11 -13.39 -9.12
C ILE A 28 3.72 -13.45 -7.65
N LYS A 29 4.50 -14.18 -6.84
CA LYS A 29 4.35 -14.19 -5.39
C LYS A 29 5.27 -13.15 -4.77
N ILE A 30 4.70 -12.19 -4.05
CA ILE A 30 5.45 -11.28 -3.17
C ILE A 30 5.29 -11.79 -1.74
N SER A 31 6.41 -11.99 -1.05
CA SER A 31 6.41 -12.45 0.33
C SER A 31 7.60 -11.91 1.11
N ASN A 32 7.49 -11.87 2.44
CA ASN A 32 8.56 -11.47 3.37
C ASN A 32 9.07 -10.05 3.09
N VAL A 33 8.15 -9.10 2.96
CA VAL A 33 8.45 -7.68 2.73
C VAL A 33 8.52 -6.96 4.06
N SER A 34 9.54 -6.13 4.27
CA SER A 34 9.65 -5.25 5.45
C SER A 34 9.77 -3.79 5.00
N VAL A 35 8.81 -2.97 5.41
CA VAL A 35 8.81 -1.51 5.19
C VAL A 35 8.94 -0.82 6.55
N LYS A 36 10.05 -0.14 6.77
CA LYS A 36 10.41 0.40 8.09
C LYS A 36 11.02 1.78 8.03
N ASN A 37 10.71 2.61 9.04
CA ASN A 37 11.32 3.91 9.27
C ASN A 37 11.26 4.86 8.05
N ILE A 38 10.08 4.94 7.42
CA ILE A 38 9.85 5.84 6.29
C ILE A 38 9.27 7.16 6.81
N ARG A 39 9.94 8.26 6.50
CA ARG A 39 9.54 9.61 6.91
C ARG A 39 9.59 10.59 5.74
N GLY A 40 8.60 11.48 5.65
CA GLY A 40 8.60 12.52 4.63
C GLY A 40 7.23 13.05 4.25
N THR A 41 7.21 13.75 3.11
CA THR A 41 6.01 14.41 2.57
C THR A 41 5.66 13.89 1.18
N SER A 42 4.37 13.93 0.85
CA SER A 42 3.82 13.52 -0.44
C SER A 42 3.16 14.69 -1.15
N TYR A 43 3.36 14.75 -2.47
CA TYR A 43 2.64 15.65 -3.37
C TYR A 43 1.23 15.13 -3.71
N SER A 44 1.01 13.81 -3.65
CA SER A 44 -0.30 13.21 -3.92
C SER A 44 -0.97 12.70 -2.64
N PRO A 45 -2.31 12.64 -2.59
CA PRO A 45 -3.03 12.16 -1.41
C PRO A 45 -2.77 10.67 -1.15
N GLU A 46 -2.59 9.83 -2.19
CA GLU A 46 -2.34 8.40 -2.02
C GLU A 46 -0.87 8.17 -1.59
N VAL A 47 -0.65 8.15 -0.28
CA VAL A 47 0.70 8.07 0.29
C VAL A 47 1.25 6.64 0.35
N VAL A 48 0.37 5.64 0.31
CA VAL A 48 0.70 4.22 0.36
C VAL A 48 -0.24 3.42 -0.54
N THR A 49 0.34 2.61 -1.42
CA THR A 49 -0.37 1.67 -2.30
C THR A 49 0.18 0.27 -2.08
N PHE A 50 -0.65 -0.66 -1.63
CA PHE A 50 -0.37 -2.09 -1.56
C PHE A 50 -1.47 -2.86 -2.27
N VAL A 51 -1.39 -2.93 -3.59
CA VAL A 51 -2.29 -3.70 -4.44
C VAL A 51 -1.61 -5.00 -4.80
N CYS A 52 -2.02 -6.09 -4.15
CA CYS A 52 -1.50 -7.42 -4.41
C CYS A 52 -2.47 -8.23 -5.26
N SER A 53 -1.94 -9.26 -5.92
CA SER A 53 -2.71 -10.14 -6.80
C SER A 53 -3.76 -10.92 -6.02
N SER A 54 -4.97 -11.02 -6.58
CA SER A 54 -6.03 -11.88 -6.02
C SER A 54 -5.69 -13.37 -6.10
N SER A 55 -4.88 -13.80 -7.09
CA SER A 55 -4.45 -15.19 -7.23
C SER A 55 -3.17 -15.51 -6.45
N LYS A 56 -2.36 -14.49 -6.15
CA LYS A 56 -1.13 -14.57 -5.35
C LYS A 56 -1.06 -13.40 -4.36
N PRO A 57 -1.90 -13.41 -3.28
CA PRO A 57 -1.90 -12.35 -2.27
C PRO A 57 -0.51 -12.14 -1.67
N CYS A 58 -0.20 -10.93 -1.19
CA CYS A 58 1.07 -10.70 -0.50
C CYS A 58 1.08 -11.38 0.87
N GLU A 59 2.18 -12.05 1.21
CA GLU A 59 2.35 -12.75 2.49
C GLU A 59 3.50 -12.20 3.32
N ASN A 60 3.39 -12.27 4.65
CA ASN A 60 4.43 -11.84 5.59
C ASN A 60 4.95 -10.42 5.30
N VAL A 61 4.02 -9.48 5.06
CA VAL A 61 4.33 -8.06 4.91
C VAL A 61 4.36 -7.43 6.30
N GLN A 62 5.49 -6.83 6.69
CA GLN A 62 5.66 -6.13 7.95
C GLN A 62 5.85 -4.65 7.71
N ILE A 63 5.12 -3.81 8.45
CA ILE A 63 5.17 -2.36 8.27
C ILE A 63 5.26 -1.65 9.62
N GLY A 64 6.25 -0.78 9.79
CA GLY A 64 6.38 -0.03 11.03
C GLY A 64 7.16 1.27 10.92
N ASP A 65 6.91 2.14 11.88
CA ASP A 65 7.58 3.44 12.01
C ASP A 65 7.39 4.34 10.77
N ILE A 66 6.14 4.43 10.28
CA ILE A 66 5.78 5.18 9.06
C ILE A 66 5.19 6.53 9.43
N HIS A 67 5.86 7.60 8.97
CA HIS A 67 5.44 8.99 9.21
C HIS A 67 5.40 9.76 7.89
N LEU A 68 4.27 9.71 7.20
CA LEU A 68 4.06 10.36 5.91
C LEU A 68 2.97 11.42 6.01
N THR A 69 3.21 12.59 5.44
CA THR A 69 2.25 13.70 5.42
C THR A 69 1.98 14.11 3.98
N TYR A 70 0.71 14.21 3.61
CA TYR A 70 0.31 14.80 2.34
C TYR A 70 0.28 16.33 2.46
N ASN A 71 0.96 17.03 1.54
CA ASN A 71 1.13 18.49 1.57
C ASN A 71 0.10 19.26 0.72
N GLY A 72 -0.83 18.57 0.05
CA GLY A 72 -1.81 19.23 -0.82
C GLY A 72 -3.16 19.50 -0.15
N THR A 73 -4.10 19.98 -0.95
CA THR A 73 -5.40 20.49 -0.48
C THR A 73 -6.57 19.55 -0.73
N LEU A 74 -6.31 18.35 -1.27
CA LEU A 74 -7.36 17.38 -1.65
C LEU A 74 -7.91 16.55 -0.48
N GLY A 75 -7.67 16.98 0.77
CA GLY A 75 -8.10 16.28 1.98
C GLY A 75 -6.95 15.55 2.69
N PRO A 76 -7.26 14.55 3.55
CA PRO A 76 -6.23 13.81 4.28
C PRO A 76 -5.44 12.88 3.37
N ALA A 77 -4.27 12.43 3.85
CA ALA A 77 -3.54 11.34 3.22
C ALA A 77 -4.41 10.08 3.14
N THR A 78 -4.46 9.47 1.96
CA THR A 78 -5.21 8.25 1.68
C THR A 78 -4.27 7.07 1.47
N ILE A 79 -4.82 5.87 1.62
CA ILE A 79 -4.10 4.62 1.44
C ILE A 79 -4.93 3.68 0.57
N LYS A 80 -4.27 2.85 -0.23
CA LYS A 80 -4.91 1.83 -1.05
C LYS A 80 -4.35 0.46 -0.73
N CYS A 81 -5.22 -0.49 -0.37
CA CYS A 81 -4.82 -1.84 -0.03
C CYS A 81 -5.73 -2.88 -0.70
N ALA A 82 -5.15 -3.91 -1.30
CA ALA A 82 -5.86 -5.07 -1.84
C ALA A 82 -5.02 -6.34 -1.67
N ASN A 83 -5.64 -7.44 -1.25
CA ASN A 83 -5.02 -8.77 -1.11
C ASN A 83 -3.71 -8.77 -0.28
N VAL A 84 -3.67 -7.95 0.77
CA VAL A 84 -2.56 -7.85 1.71
C VAL A 84 -3.10 -7.71 3.13
N LYS A 85 -2.45 -8.37 4.09
CA LYS A 85 -2.74 -8.26 5.52
C LYS A 85 -1.43 -8.00 6.25
N PRO A 86 -0.96 -6.74 6.32
CA PRO A 86 0.34 -6.46 6.90
C PRO A 86 0.30 -6.61 8.42
N THR A 87 1.40 -7.07 9.00
CA THR A 87 1.64 -6.97 10.44
C THR A 87 2.21 -5.59 10.72
N LEU A 88 1.49 -4.80 11.52
CA LEU A 88 1.93 -3.47 11.95
C LEU A 88 2.78 -3.57 13.22
N PHE A 89 3.85 -2.77 13.28
CA PHE A 89 4.68 -2.61 14.48
C PHE A 89 5.13 -1.15 14.63
N GLY A 90 5.63 -0.76 15.80
CA GLY A 90 6.07 0.61 16.04
C GLY A 90 4.92 1.62 15.95
N THR A 91 5.19 2.84 15.47
CA THR A 91 4.18 3.90 15.36
C THR A 91 3.90 4.33 13.91
N GLN A 92 2.66 4.73 13.65
CA GLN A 92 2.19 5.18 12.36
C GLN A 92 1.34 6.43 12.56
N ASN A 93 1.58 7.47 11.76
CA ASN A 93 0.72 8.67 11.76
C ASN A 93 -0.50 8.54 10.81
N ILE A 94 -0.62 7.40 10.12
CA ILE A 94 -1.69 7.05 9.20
C ILE A 94 -2.20 5.64 9.51
N GLN A 95 -3.50 5.40 9.32
CA GLN A 95 -4.09 4.08 9.51
C GLN A 95 -3.79 3.20 8.29
N LEU A 96 -2.88 2.23 8.44
CA LEU A 96 -2.44 1.35 7.35
C LEU A 96 -3.31 0.08 7.25
N CYS A 97 -3.82 -0.19 6.05
CA CYS A 97 -4.53 -1.41 5.64
C CYS A 97 -5.34 -2.08 6.76
N ALA A 98 -6.32 -1.37 7.31
CA ALA A 98 -7.12 -1.87 8.42
C ALA A 98 -7.68 -3.27 8.09
N PRO A 99 -7.65 -4.21 9.04
CA PRO A 99 -8.41 -5.43 8.88
C PRO A 99 -9.88 -5.02 8.73
N THR A 100 -10.54 -5.44 7.65
CA THR A 100 -11.99 -5.35 7.56
C THR A 100 -12.58 -6.02 8.80
N PRO A 101 -13.59 -5.43 9.46
CA PRO A 101 -14.38 -6.17 10.42
C PRO A 101 -14.85 -7.46 9.73
N GLN A 102 -14.53 -8.61 10.30
CA GLN A 102 -15.10 -9.87 9.84
C GLN A 102 -16.61 -9.75 10.01
N SER A 103 -17.30 -9.49 8.90
CA SER A 103 -18.72 -9.79 8.75
C SER A 103 -18.83 -11.30 8.83
N ASN A 104 -18.99 -11.83 10.04
CA ASN A 104 -19.52 -13.17 10.23
C ASN A 104 -20.96 -13.15 9.70
N ALA A 105 -21.15 -13.71 8.51
CA ALA A 105 -22.43 -14.14 7.97
C ALA A 105 -22.24 -15.55 7.41
#